data_AF-A0A8T1AW60-F1
#
_entry.id   AF-A0A8T1AW60-F1
#
_cell.length_a   1.000
_cell.length_b   1.000
_cell.length_c   1.000
_cell.angle_alpha   90.00
_cell.angle_beta   90.00
_cell.angle_gamma   90.00
#
_symmetry.space_group_name_H-M   'P 1'
#
loop_
_entity.id
_entity.type
_entity.pdbx_description
1 polymer ?
#
loop_
_entity_poly.entity_id
_entity_poly.type
_entity_poly.pdbx_seq_one_letter_code
_entity_poly.pdbx_strand_id
1 'polypeptide(L)'
;MSFTAPGAKSYFERVLSRVLPDPTPGDVVIRVTIESLRAFFDYEDPNHPWQIMRQLLLEEPCLFDIAGFDPKAHVSKRAPY
;
A
#
# COMPACT_ATOMS: atom_id res chain seq x y z
N MET A 1 4.08 -17.83 12.27
CA MET A 1 4.85 -17.00 11.33
C MET A 1 6.31 -17.03 11.73
N SER A 2 7.16 -17.64 10.91
CA SER A 2 8.63 -17.58 11.05
C SER A 2 9.17 -16.52 10.10
N PHE A 3 9.74 -15.44 10.63
CA PHE A 3 10.42 -14.41 9.84
C PHE A 3 11.84 -14.86 9.51
N THR A 4 12.11 -15.20 8.26
CA THR A 4 13.41 -15.74 7.81
C THR A 4 14.39 -14.66 7.35
N ALA A 5 13.89 -13.51 6.89
CA ALA A 5 14.72 -12.38 6.46
C ALA A 5 15.04 -11.42 7.63
N PRO A 6 16.30 -10.93 7.74
CA PRO A 6 16.66 -9.89 8.70
C PRO A 6 15.75 -8.67 8.59
N GLY A 7 15.18 -8.22 9.71
CA GLY A 7 14.30 -7.05 9.77
C GLY A 7 12.84 -7.30 9.36
N ALA A 8 12.48 -8.47 8.84
CA ALA A 8 11.11 -8.76 8.40
C ALA A 8 10.08 -8.69 9.55
N LYS A 9 10.46 -9.14 10.76
CA LYS A 9 9.61 -9.02 11.96
C LYS A 9 9.33 -7.55 12.30
N SER A 10 10.38 -6.74 12.40
CA SER A 10 10.29 -5.31 12.73
C SER A 10 9.49 -4.54 11.68
N TYR A 11 9.65 -4.89 10.40
CA TYR A 11 8.85 -4.31 9.33
C TYR A 11 7.37 -4.69 9.44
N PHE A 12 7.08 -5.97 9.70
CA PHE A 12 5.72 -6.46 9.90
C PHE A 12 5.02 -5.79 11.10
N GLU A 13 5.71 -5.68 12.23
CA GLU A 13 5.22 -4.96 13.42
C GLU A 13 4.98 -3.47 13.11
N ARG A 14 5.82 -2.85 12.28
CA ARG A 14 5.65 -1.46 11.83
C ARG A 14 4.45 -1.29 10.88
N VAL A 15 4.15 -2.29 10.07
CA VAL A 15 2.93 -2.30 9.23
C VAL A 15 1.69 -2.46 10.11
N LEU A 16 1.70 -3.38 11.07
CA LEU A 16 0.58 -3.62 11.98
C LEU A 16 0.30 -2.44 12.91
N SER A 17 1.33 -1.73 13.36
CA SER A 17 1.20 -0.53 14.20
C SER A 17 0.83 0.73 13.41
N ARG A 18 0.75 0.65 12.07
CA ARG A 18 0.38 1.79 11.24
C ARG A 18 -1.13 2.01 11.31
N VAL A 19 -1.51 3.09 11.98
CA VAL A 19 -2.88 3.60 11.94
C VAL A 19 -3.12 4.10 10.51
N LEU A 20 -4.12 3.52 9.85
CA LEU A 20 -4.60 4.05 8.58
C LEU A 20 -5.31 5.38 8.85
N PRO A 21 -5.19 6.38 7.98
CA PRO A 21 -6.02 7.57 8.10
C PRO A 21 -7.49 7.18 8.07
N ASP A 22 -8.34 8.01 8.68
CA ASP A 22 -9.78 7.83 8.59
C ASP A 22 -10.20 7.77 7.12
N PRO A 23 -11.13 6.88 6.76
CA PRO A 23 -11.60 6.78 5.40
C PRO A 23 -12.21 8.11 4.98
N THR A 24 -11.96 8.52 3.74
CA THR A 24 -12.60 9.69 3.15
C THR A 24 -14.12 9.50 3.24
N PRO A 25 -14.88 10.48 3.80
CA PRO A 25 -16.33 10.41 3.83
C PRO A 25 -16.91 10.17 2.43
N GLY A 26 -17.98 9.37 2.34
CA GLY A 26 -18.53 8.92 1.06
C GLY A 26 -19.10 10.05 0.18
N ASP A 27 -19.31 11.23 0.75
CA ASP A 27 -19.83 12.44 0.09
C ASP A 27 -18.73 13.44 -0.33
N VAL A 28 -17.45 13.12 -0.11
CA VAL A 28 -16.35 14.00 -0.54
C VAL A 28 -16.24 14.02 -2.06
N VAL A 29 -16.47 15.20 -2.64
CA VAL A 29 -16.19 15.49 -4.05
C VAL A 29 -14.76 15.99 -4.18
N ILE A 30 -13.86 15.13 -4.65
CA ILE A 30 -12.49 15.52 -5.00
C ILE A 30 -12.51 16.18 -6.37
N ARG A 31 -12.28 17.50 -6.42
CA ARG A 31 -12.14 18.23 -7.68
C ARG A 31 -10.73 18.02 -8.23
N VAL A 32 -10.65 17.39 -9.40
CA VAL A 32 -9.41 17.18 -10.13
C VAL A 32 -9.46 17.90 -11.47
N THR A 33 -8.32 18.40 -11.94
CA THR A 33 -8.21 18.96 -13.29
C THR A 33 -7.86 17.86 -14.29
N ILE A 34 -8.16 18.09 -15.57
CA ILE A 34 -7.79 17.14 -16.64
C ILE A 34 -6.27 16.97 -16.69
N GLU A 35 -5.51 18.04 -16.46
CA GLU A 35 -4.05 18.01 -16.40
C GLU A 35 -3.56 17.14 -15.24
N SER A 36 -4.18 17.25 -14.06
CA SER A 36 -3.82 16.42 -12.90
C SER A 36 -4.10 14.94 -13.15
N LEU A 37 -5.18 14.60 -13.86
CA LEU A 37 -5.47 13.23 -14.26
C LEU A 37 -4.44 12.73 -15.28
N ARG A 38 -4.10 13.54 -16.28
CA ARG A 38 -3.06 13.18 -17.26
C ARG A 38 -1.72 12.92 -16.58
N ALA A 39 -1.29 13.81 -15.68
CA ALA A 39 -0.06 13.64 -14.91
C ALA A 39 -0.11 12.38 -14.03
N PHE A 40 -1.26 12.06 -13.44
CA PHE A 40 -1.44 10.84 -12.66
C PHE A 40 -1.41 9.57 -13.53
N PHE A 41 -1.96 9.62 -14.75
CA PHE A 41 -1.98 8.49 -15.68
C PHE A 41 -0.65 8.27 -16.41
N ASP A 42 0.21 9.29 -16.49
CA ASP A 42 1.52 9.20 -17.12
C ASP A 42 2.56 8.52 -16.21
N TYR A 43 2.23 7.33 -15.74
CA TYR A 43 3.03 6.61 -14.75
C TYR A 43 4.35 6.09 -15.32
N GLU A 44 4.53 6.07 -16.65
CA GLU A 44 5.77 5.69 -17.33
C GLU A 44 6.81 6.82 -17.35
N ASP A 45 6.43 8.08 -17.06
CA ASP A 45 7.38 9.19 -16.94
C ASP A 45 8.41 8.87 -15.85
N PRO A 46 9.73 8.88 -16.14
CA PRO A 46 10.78 8.68 -15.16
C PRO A 46 10.71 9.63 -13.95
N ASN A 47 10.13 10.82 -14.12
CA ASN A 47 9.94 11.81 -13.05
C ASN A 47 8.62 11.63 -12.29
N HIS A 48 7.77 10.70 -12.71
CA HIS A 48 6.52 10.42 -12.01
C HIS A 48 6.82 9.93 -10.58
N PRO A 49 6.07 10.39 -9.55
CA PRO A 49 6.32 10.00 -8.15
C PRO A 49 6.39 8.49 -7.92
N TRP A 50 5.56 7.72 -8.64
CA TRP A 50 5.62 6.25 -8.63
C TRP A 50 6.96 5.70 -9.13
N GLN A 51 7.52 6.21 -10.23
CA GLN A 51 8.79 5.69 -10.77
C GLN A 51 9.96 6.03 -9.85
N ILE A 52 9.98 7.25 -9.29
CA ILE A 52 10.97 7.65 -8.28
C ILE A 52 10.91 6.72 -7.06
N MET A 53 9.70 6.47 -6.54
CA MET A 53 9.51 5.57 -5.40
C MET A 53 9.88 4.13 -5.74
N ARG A 54 9.50 3.64 -6.93
CA ARG A 54 9.77 2.27 -7.39
C ARG A 54 11.27 1.96 -7.42
N GLN A 55 12.11 2.93 -7.79
CA GLN A 55 13.57 2.77 -7.77
C GLN A 55 14.14 2.53 -6.35
N LEU A 56 13.41 2.92 -5.31
CA LEU A 56 13.79 2.66 -3.91
C LEU A 56 13.28 1.32 -3.39
N LEU A 57 12.37 0.67 -4.13
CA LEU A 57 11.84 -0.64 -3.78
C LEU A 57 12.78 -1.73 -4.30
N LEU A 58 12.73 -2.90 -3.67
CA LEU A 58 13.45 -4.06 -4.17
C LEU A 58 12.91 -4.46 -5.54
N GLU A 59 13.81 -4.88 -6.44
CA GLU A 59 13.46 -5.35 -7.77
C GLU A 59 12.56 -6.59 -7.72
N GLU A 60 12.78 -7.43 -6.71
CA GLU A 60 11.95 -8.60 -6.43
C GLU A 60 10.94 -8.31 -5.30
N PRO A 61 9.69 -8.82 -5.40
CA PRO A 61 8.72 -8.70 -4.32
C PRO A 61 9.25 -9.34 -3.04
N CYS A 62 9.14 -8.63 -1.91
CA CYS A 62 9.26 -9.25 -0.59
C CYS A 62 8.11 -10.25 -0.41
N LEU A 63 8.39 -11.53 -0.64
CA LEU A 63 7.44 -12.60 -0.33
C LEU A 63 7.38 -12.79 1.18
N PHE A 64 6.20 -12.58 1.75
CA PHE A 64 5.92 -12.97 3.12
C PHE A 64 5.41 -14.42 3.12
N ASP A 65 5.90 -15.22 4.07
CA ASP A 65 5.36 -16.55 4.29
C ASP A 65 3.89 -16.45 4.70
N ILE A 66 3.00 -17.01 3.87
CA ILE A 66 1.56 -17.09 4.11
C ILE A 66 1.17 -18.37 4.86
N ALA A 67 2.12 -19.17 5.37
CA ALA A 67 1.81 -20.32 6.20
C ALA A 67 0.97 -19.91 7.42
N GLY A 68 -0.27 -20.41 7.46
CA GLY A 68 -1.27 -20.09 8.48
C GLY A 68 -2.22 -18.94 8.13
N PHE A 69 -2.06 -18.30 6.96
CA PHE A 69 -3.07 -17.41 6.40
C PHE A 69 -4.21 -18.25 5.81
N ASP A 70 -5.42 -18.08 6.32
CA ASP A 70 -6.61 -18.68 5.74
C ASP A 70 -7.09 -17.79 4.57
N PRO A 71 -6.99 -18.24 3.30
CA PRO A 71 -7.45 -17.46 2.15
C PRO A 71 -8.98 -17.25 2.14
N LYS A 72 -9.73 -17.96 2.99
CA LYS A 72 -11.17 -17.77 3.18
C LYS A 72 -11.50 -16.81 4.32
N ALA A 73 -10.52 -16.42 5.13
CA ALA A 73 -10.72 -15.39 6.15
C ALA A 73 -10.88 -14.04 5.47
N HIS A 74 -12.11 -13.51 5.48
CA HIS A 74 -12.38 -12.16 5.02
C HIS A 74 -11.69 -11.15 5.96
N VAL A 75 -10.60 -10.54 5.51
CA VAL A 75 -10.03 -9.35 6.15
C VAL A 75 -10.87 -8.15 5.74
N SER A 76 -12.03 -7.97 6.37
CA SER A 76 -12.85 -6.77 6.24
C SER A 76 -12.57 -5.84 7.42
N LYS A 77 -11.88 -4.73 7.17
CA LYS A 77 -11.92 -3.57 8.07
C LYS A 77 -13.19 -2.79 7.71
N ARG A 78 -14.23 -2.86 8.55
CA ARG A 78 -15.34 -1.91 8.46
C ARG A 78 -14.81 -0.51 8.79
N ALA A 79 -15.17 0.47 7.96
CA ALA A 79 -15.05 1.87 8.35
C ALA A 79 -15.88 2.10 9.63
N PRO A 80 -15.39 2.88 10.61
CA PRO A 80 -16.21 3.28 11.74
C PRO A 80 -17.46 4.04 11.25
N TYR A 81 -18.60 3.78 11.90
CA TYR A 81 -19.87 4.47 11.66
C TYR A 81 -19.82 5.93 12.11
#